data_AF-A0A6C1QJY6-F1
#
_entry.id   AF-A0A6C1QJY6-F1
#
_cell.length_a   1.000
_cell.length_b   1.000
_cell.length_c   1.000
_cell.angle_alpha   90.00
_cell.angle_beta   90.00
_cell.angle_gamma   90.00
#
_symmetry.space_group_name_H-M   'P 1'
#
loop_
_entity.id
_entity.type
_entity.pdbx_description
1 polymer ?
#
loop_
_entity_poly.entity_id
_entity_poly.type
_entity_poly.pdbx_seq_one_letter_code
_entity_poly.pdbx_strand_id
1 'polypeptide(L)'
;GAEGANHQNVTCETEFYFGENRGNVCHFARSVIDAGADIVFGHGPHVTRSVELYKDRFIAYSLGNFCTYARFNLRGENGIAPVIKVFTNNQGKFLRAEVTPIRQIGRGEPIIDRNNAAIRSLQRLTREDFPDSELVITDDGIIKRR
;
A
#
# COMPACT_ATOMS: atom_id res chain seq x y z
N GLY A 1 -3.28 -5.20 11.61
CA GLY A 1 -3.87 -3.87 11.72
C GLY A 1 -5.37 -3.89 11.85
N ALA A 2 -5.94 -2.72 12.17
CA ALA A 2 -7.37 -2.43 12.11
C ALA A 2 -7.81 -2.18 10.65
N GLU A 3 -9.12 -2.28 10.38
CA GLU A 3 -9.67 -2.34 9.02
C GLU A 3 -10.49 -1.09 8.63
N GLY A 4 -10.54 -0.81 7.32
CA GLY A 4 -11.43 0.20 6.72
C GLY A 4 -10.81 1.60 6.52
N ALA A 5 -11.58 2.50 5.90
CA ALA A 5 -11.15 3.83 5.48
C ALA A 5 -10.52 4.69 6.59
N ASN A 6 -10.94 4.52 7.85
CA ASN A 6 -10.40 5.29 8.97
C ASN A 6 -9.04 4.77 9.46
N HIS A 7 -8.52 3.69 8.87
CA HIS A 7 -7.28 3.03 9.26
C HIS A 7 -6.33 2.90 8.05
N GLN A 8 -6.23 3.93 7.21
CA GLN A 8 -5.31 3.98 6.08
C GLN A 8 -3.87 4.35 6.47
N ASN A 9 -3.72 5.24 7.45
CA ASN A 9 -2.39 5.69 7.90
C ASN A 9 -1.66 4.56 8.63
N VAL A 10 -0.38 4.42 8.34
CA VAL A 10 0.55 3.50 8.98
C VAL A 10 1.27 4.25 10.09
N THR A 11 0.86 4.04 11.34
CA THR A 11 1.39 4.78 12.49
C THR A 11 2.73 4.23 13.00
N CYS A 12 3.16 3.07 12.51
CA CYS A 12 4.29 2.30 13.06
C CYS A 12 4.19 2.01 14.55
N GLU A 13 2.97 1.91 15.08
CA GLU A 13 2.67 1.49 16.45
C GLU A 13 1.96 0.14 16.47
N THR A 14 1.83 -0.46 17.66
CA THR A 14 1.03 -1.69 17.82
C THR A 14 -0.45 -1.38 17.58
N GLU A 15 -1.05 -2.04 16.59
CA GLU A 15 -2.46 -1.89 16.27
C GLU A 15 -3.32 -2.93 17.01
N PHE A 16 -4.51 -2.54 17.45
CA PHE A 16 -5.51 -3.42 18.04
C PHE A 16 -6.79 -3.44 17.19
N TYR A 17 -7.45 -4.59 17.11
CA TYR A 17 -8.74 -4.72 16.41
C TYR A 17 -9.65 -5.69 17.14
N PHE A 18 -10.85 -5.25 17.52
CA PHE A 18 -11.78 -6.00 18.39
C PHE A 18 -11.14 -6.51 19.70
N GLY A 19 -10.25 -5.71 20.30
CA GLY A 19 -9.55 -6.06 21.54
C GLY A 19 -8.31 -6.96 21.33
N GLU A 20 -8.11 -7.50 20.13
CA GLU A 20 -6.98 -8.35 19.81
C GLU A 20 -5.74 -7.53 19.42
N ASN A 21 -4.58 -7.93 19.91
CA ASN A 21 -3.30 -7.36 19.50
C ASN A 21 -2.97 -7.83 18.07
N ARG A 22 -2.91 -6.90 17.12
CA ARG A 22 -2.63 -7.16 15.70
C ARG A 22 -1.18 -6.87 15.32
N GLY A 23 -0.34 -6.55 16.30
CA GLY A 23 1.07 -6.25 16.14
C GLY A 23 1.35 -4.88 15.53
N ASN A 24 2.65 -4.58 15.39
CA ASN A 24 3.16 -3.39 14.73
C ASN A 24 3.55 -3.72 13.29
N VAL A 25 2.82 -3.14 12.33
CA VAL A 25 2.98 -3.47 10.91
C VAL A 25 4.34 -3.01 10.34
N CYS A 26 4.88 -1.87 10.79
CA CYS A 26 6.21 -1.40 10.37
C CYS A 26 7.30 -2.32 10.92
N HIS A 27 7.23 -2.64 12.21
CA HIS A 27 8.18 -3.55 12.83
C HIS A 27 8.19 -4.91 12.09
N PHE A 28 7.00 -5.45 11.81
CA PHE A 28 6.87 -6.70 11.06
C PHE A 28 7.48 -6.59 9.65
N ALA A 29 7.08 -5.59 8.85
CA ALA A 29 7.53 -5.46 7.47
C ALA A 29 9.04 -5.21 7.37
N ARG A 30 9.60 -4.35 8.22
CA ARG A 30 11.04 -4.08 8.28
C ARG A 30 11.82 -5.32 8.76
N SER A 31 11.28 -6.07 9.71
CA SER A 31 11.89 -7.35 10.15
C SER A 31 11.94 -8.39 9.03
N VAL A 32 10.93 -8.42 8.15
CA VAL A 32 10.91 -9.30 6.97
C VAL A 32 12.01 -8.90 5.97
N ILE A 33 12.23 -7.60 5.74
CA ILE A 33 13.36 -7.10 4.96
C ILE A 33 14.69 -7.44 5.62
N ASP A 34 14.80 -7.26 6.94
CA ASP A 34 16.02 -7.58 7.70
C ASP A 34 16.36 -9.07 7.66
N ALA A 35 15.36 -9.92 7.53
CA ALA A 35 15.51 -11.37 7.34
C ALA A 35 15.89 -11.76 5.89
N GLY A 36 16.02 -10.79 4.97
CA GLY A 36 16.52 -11.00 3.61
C GLY A 36 15.48 -10.93 2.49
N ALA A 37 14.25 -10.48 2.77
CA ALA A 37 13.27 -10.25 1.71
C ALA A 37 13.65 -9.00 0.88
N ASP A 38 13.43 -9.06 -0.44
CA ASP A 38 13.69 -7.93 -1.32
C ASP A 38 12.48 -6.99 -1.49
N ILE A 39 11.26 -7.51 -1.30
CA ILE A 39 10.01 -6.78 -1.44
C ILE A 39 9.01 -7.32 -0.41
N VAL A 40 8.21 -6.44 0.19
CA VAL A 40 7.05 -6.81 1.02
C VAL A 40 5.77 -6.22 0.41
N PHE A 41 4.80 -7.09 0.11
CA PHE A 41 3.43 -6.69 -0.21
C PHE A 41 2.48 -7.10 0.90
N GLY A 42 1.94 -6.09 1.59
CA GLY A 42 0.96 -6.24 2.65
C GLY A 42 -0.49 -6.21 2.14
N HIS A 43 -1.37 -6.79 2.95
CA HIS A 43 -2.81 -6.76 2.78
C HIS A 43 -3.51 -6.96 4.13
N GLY A 44 -4.84 -6.79 4.15
CA GLY A 44 -5.67 -7.09 5.33
C GLY A 44 -6.62 -5.95 5.70
N PRO A 45 -6.17 -4.68 5.80
CA PRO A 45 -7.03 -3.56 6.17
C PRO A 45 -8.15 -3.20 5.19
N HIS A 46 -8.25 -3.89 4.05
CA HIS A 46 -9.24 -3.64 2.97
C HIS A 46 -9.19 -2.25 2.35
N VAL A 47 -8.07 -1.54 2.51
CA VAL A 47 -7.81 -0.20 1.96
C VAL A 47 -6.37 -0.09 1.51
N THR A 48 -6.12 0.82 0.58
CA THR A 48 -4.75 1.21 0.20
C THR A 48 -4.08 1.92 1.37
N ARG A 49 -2.86 1.49 1.73
CA ARG A 49 -1.98 2.16 2.71
C ARG A 49 -0.70 2.65 2.05
N SER A 50 0.13 3.39 2.79
CA SER A 50 1.41 3.95 2.32
C SER A 50 2.41 2.90 1.84
N VAL A 51 3.41 3.38 1.08
CA VAL A 51 4.59 2.62 0.67
C VAL A 51 5.84 3.19 1.31
N GLU A 52 6.84 2.36 1.51
CA GLU A 52 8.11 2.74 2.13
C GLU A 52 9.28 2.15 1.34
N LEU A 53 10.40 2.87 1.34
CA LEU A 53 11.69 2.35 0.93
C LEU A 53 12.56 2.17 2.18
N TYR A 54 12.77 0.92 2.58
CA TYR A 54 13.55 0.57 3.77
C TYR A 54 14.77 -0.25 3.36
N LYS A 55 15.98 0.21 3.69
CA LYS A 55 17.25 -0.45 3.29
C LYS A 55 17.32 -0.79 1.80
N ASP A 56 16.95 0.17 0.95
CA ASP A 56 16.83 0.01 -0.50
C ASP A 56 15.79 -1.03 -0.96
N ARG A 57 14.90 -1.54 -0.09
CA ARG A 57 13.85 -2.51 -0.41
C ARG A 57 12.46 -1.91 -0.32
N PHE A 58 11.59 -2.34 -1.22
CA PHE A 58 10.25 -1.75 -1.37
C PHE A 58 9.23 -2.46 -0.47
N ILE A 59 8.44 -1.67 0.26
CA ILE A 59 7.36 -2.15 1.11
C ILE A 59 6.07 -1.45 0.69
N ALA A 60 5.00 -2.21 0.46
CA ALA A 60 3.63 -1.68 0.40
C ALA A 60 2.84 -2.24 1.59
N TYR A 61 2.35 -1.37 2.47
CA TYR A 61 1.72 -1.83 3.72
C TYR A 61 0.32 -2.42 3.53
N SER A 62 -0.40 -2.01 2.49
CA SER A 62 -1.65 -2.63 2.07
C SER A 62 -2.01 -2.21 0.65
N LEU A 63 -2.38 -3.19 -0.18
CA LEU A 63 -2.82 -2.95 -1.56
C LEU A 63 -4.33 -2.75 -1.71
N GLY A 64 -5.12 -2.86 -0.64
CA GLY A 64 -6.57 -2.64 -0.70
C GLY A 64 -7.33 -3.64 -1.58
N ASN A 65 -8.62 -3.43 -1.79
CA ASN A 65 -9.46 -4.42 -2.47
C ASN A 65 -9.31 -4.34 -4.01
N PHE A 66 -8.54 -5.24 -4.61
CA PHE A 66 -8.44 -5.33 -6.07
C PHE A 66 -9.68 -5.99 -6.69
N CYS A 67 -9.96 -7.24 -6.30
CA CYS A 67 -11.10 -8.02 -6.81
C CYS A 67 -11.73 -8.82 -5.67
N THR A 68 -12.86 -8.35 -5.16
CA THR A 68 -13.57 -8.96 -4.04
C THR A 68 -14.98 -9.40 -4.41
N TYR A 69 -15.56 -10.33 -3.65
CA TYR A 69 -16.93 -10.81 -3.84
C TYR A 69 -17.88 -10.27 -2.77
N ALA A 70 -19.18 -10.56 -2.90
CA ALA A 70 -20.24 -10.01 -2.05
C ALA A 70 -19.94 -10.17 -0.55
N ARG A 71 -19.51 -9.06 0.10
CA ARG A 71 -19.42 -8.79 1.57
C ARG A 71 -18.56 -7.57 1.92
N PHE A 72 -17.86 -6.97 0.95
CA PHE A 72 -17.03 -5.78 1.20
C PHE A 72 -17.77 -4.48 0.89
N ASN A 73 -17.57 -3.46 1.75
CA ASN A 73 -17.93 -2.09 1.41
C ASN A 73 -16.94 -1.59 0.35
N LEU A 74 -17.42 -1.22 -0.83
CA LEU A 74 -16.60 -0.70 -1.93
C LEU A 74 -16.83 0.79 -2.20
N ARG A 75 -17.39 1.52 -1.24
CA ARG A 75 -17.54 2.98 -1.33
C ARG A 75 -16.22 3.66 -0.94
N GLY A 76 -15.87 4.72 -1.68
CA GLY A 76 -14.69 5.55 -1.37
C GLY A 76 -13.39 4.75 -1.42
N GLU A 77 -12.55 4.97 -0.40
CA GLU A 77 -11.20 4.38 -0.27
C GLU A 77 -11.18 2.85 -0.23
N ASN A 78 -12.28 2.22 0.19
CA ASN A 78 -12.37 0.75 0.21
C ASN A 78 -12.59 0.13 -1.18
N GLY A 79 -13.03 0.92 -2.15
CA GLY A 79 -13.31 0.49 -3.53
C GLY A 79 -12.15 0.74 -4.50
N ILE A 80 -11.03 1.28 -4.03
CA ILE A 80 -9.85 1.57 -4.84
C ILE A 80 -8.66 0.72 -4.40
N ALA A 81 -7.83 0.34 -5.36
CA ALA A 81 -6.62 -0.43 -5.12
C ALA A 81 -5.54 -0.07 -6.14
N PRO A 82 -4.26 0.03 -5.74
CA PRO A 82 -3.16 0.03 -6.68
C PRO A 82 -2.80 -1.40 -7.09
N VAL A 83 -2.56 -1.62 -8.37
CA VAL A 83 -1.72 -2.72 -8.84
C VAL A 83 -0.31 -2.16 -9.01
N ILE A 84 0.63 -2.65 -8.20
CA ILE A 84 2.00 -2.13 -8.17
C ILE A 84 2.94 -3.13 -8.83
N LYS A 85 3.63 -2.68 -9.87
CA LYS A 85 4.74 -3.41 -10.51
C LYS A 85 6.06 -2.83 -10.06
N VAL A 86 6.84 -3.61 -9.31
CA VAL A 86 8.13 -3.17 -8.76
C VAL A 86 9.27 -3.71 -9.62
N PHE A 87 10.26 -2.85 -9.88
CA PHE A 87 11.48 -3.19 -10.61
C PHE A 87 12.66 -3.10 -9.65
N THR A 88 13.46 -4.17 -9.58
CA THR A 88 14.67 -4.27 -8.76
C THR A 88 15.88 -4.63 -9.61
N ASN A 89 17.08 -4.41 -9.08
CA ASN A 89 18.29 -5.00 -9.65
C ASN A 89 18.44 -6.46 -9.21
N ASN A 90 19.51 -7.13 -9.64
CA ASN A 90 19.80 -8.54 -9.30
C ASN A 90 20.14 -8.78 -7.81
N GLN A 91 20.30 -7.73 -7.01
CA GLN A 91 20.47 -7.78 -5.56
C GLN A 91 19.17 -7.45 -4.81
N GLY A 92 18.06 -7.26 -5.53
CA GLY A 92 16.78 -6.89 -4.96
C GLY A 92 16.64 -5.41 -4.57
N LYS A 93 17.65 -4.57 -4.85
CA LYS A 93 17.55 -3.13 -4.58
C LYS A 93 16.51 -2.51 -5.50
N PHE A 94 15.66 -1.67 -4.92
CA PHE A 94 14.61 -0.93 -5.62
C PHE A 94 15.20 0.03 -6.67
N LEU A 95 14.65 -0.06 -7.89
CA LEU A 95 14.95 0.86 -8.99
C LEU A 95 13.78 1.85 -9.21
N ARG A 96 12.57 1.31 -9.36
CA ARG A 96 11.32 2.05 -9.58
C ARG A 96 10.11 1.15 -9.38
N ALA A 97 8.91 1.71 -9.29
CA ALA A 97 7.66 0.98 -9.48
C ALA A 97 6.69 1.74 -10.39
N GLU A 98 5.70 1.02 -10.91
CA GLU A 98 4.59 1.55 -11.69
C GLU A 98 3.29 1.18 -10.98
N VAL A 99 2.36 2.13 -10.89
CA VAL A 99 1.04 1.95 -10.28
C VAL A 99 -0.02 2.01 -11.36
N THR A 100 -0.78 0.92 -11.51
CA THR A 100 -2.05 0.95 -12.24
C THR A 100 -3.18 1.19 -11.24
N PRO A 101 -3.89 2.32 -11.30
CA PRO A 101 -4.98 2.62 -10.37
C PRO A 101 -6.22 1.82 -10.77
N ILE A 102 -6.77 1.07 -9.82
CA ILE A 102 -7.95 0.23 -10.02
C ILE A 102 -9.08 0.70 -9.13
N ARG A 103 -10.30 0.57 -9.63
CA ARG A 103 -11.54 0.72 -8.88
C ARG A 103 -12.43 -0.48 -9.11
N GLN A 104 -12.99 -1.03 -8.05
CA GLN A 104 -14.03 -2.05 -8.13
C GLN A 104 -15.39 -1.43 -7.81
N ILE A 105 -16.38 -1.63 -8.69
CA ILE A 105 -17.74 -1.10 -8.52
C ILE A 105 -18.71 -2.25 -8.23
N GLY A 106 -19.22 -2.31 -7.00
CA GLY A 106 -20.19 -3.32 -6.59
C GLY A 106 -19.67 -4.74 -6.82
N ARG A 107 -20.49 -5.59 -7.44
CA ARG A 107 -20.11 -6.99 -7.76
C ARG A 107 -19.46 -7.13 -9.14
N GLY A 108 -19.12 -6.01 -9.79
CA GLY A 108 -18.49 -6.01 -11.11
C GLY A 108 -17.01 -6.33 -11.07
N GLU A 109 -16.43 -6.40 -12.26
CA GLU A 109 -14.99 -6.57 -12.46
C GLU A 109 -14.23 -5.29 -12.04
N PRO A 110 -12.95 -5.43 -11.63
CA PRO A 110 -12.09 -4.28 -11.40
C PRO A 110 -11.83 -3.53 -12.72
N ILE A 111 -11.94 -2.21 -12.68
CA ILE A 111 -11.69 -1.34 -13.84
C ILE A 111 -10.52 -0.39 -13.56
N ILE A 112 -9.86 0.08 -14.61
CA ILE A 112 -8.87 1.16 -14.47
C ILE A 112 -9.58 2.43 -13.98
N ASP A 113 -9.13 2.98 -12.87
CA ASP A 113 -9.65 4.23 -12.33
C ASP A 113 -9.00 5.42 -13.04
N ARG A 114 -9.70 5.98 -14.03
CA ARG A 114 -9.25 7.18 -14.77
C ARG A 114 -9.06 8.41 -13.89
N ASN A 115 -9.63 8.41 -12.68
CA ASN A 115 -9.41 9.47 -11.73
C ASN A 115 -8.12 9.27 -10.93
N ASN A 116 -7.32 8.22 -11.10
CA ASN A 116 -6.06 8.01 -10.36
C ASN A 116 -6.22 8.07 -8.82
N ALA A 117 -7.36 7.64 -8.26
CA ALA A 117 -7.62 7.81 -6.84
C ALA A 117 -6.61 7.05 -5.97
N ALA A 118 -6.28 5.81 -6.33
CA ALA A 118 -5.28 5.01 -5.61
C ALA A 118 -3.88 5.66 -5.61
N ILE A 119 -3.48 6.30 -6.73
CA ILE A 119 -2.21 7.03 -6.82
C ILE A 119 -2.21 8.22 -5.86
N ARG A 120 -3.29 9.02 -5.83
CA ARG A 120 -3.42 10.14 -4.88
C ARG A 120 -3.41 9.68 -3.42
N SER A 121 -4.07 8.57 -3.10
CA SER A 121 -4.03 8.00 -1.75
C SER A 121 -2.62 7.56 -1.39
N LEU A 122 -1.89 6.89 -2.29
CA LEU A 122 -0.48 6.55 -2.08
C LEU A 122 0.40 7.79 -1.86
N GLN A 123 0.25 8.83 -2.69
CA GLN A 123 0.99 10.09 -2.55
C GLN A 123 0.77 10.75 -1.19
N ARG A 124 -0.50 10.88 -0.78
CA ARG A 124 -0.90 11.50 0.48
C ARG A 124 -0.39 10.68 1.68
N LEU A 125 -0.75 9.39 1.74
CA LEU A 125 -0.43 8.51 2.86
C LEU A 125 1.07 8.33 3.02
N THR A 126 1.81 8.16 1.93
CA THR A 126 3.28 8.02 2.00
C THR A 126 3.94 9.28 2.55
N ARG A 127 3.44 10.47 2.19
CA ARG A 127 3.95 11.74 2.71
C ARG A 127 3.60 11.95 4.19
N GLU A 128 2.39 11.58 4.59
CA GLU A 128 1.92 11.71 5.97
C GLU A 128 2.61 10.71 6.91
N ASP A 129 2.70 9.45 6.50
CA ASP A 129 3.22 8.36 7.34
C ASP A 129 4.75 8.32 7.36
N PHE A 130 5.40 8.72 6.24
CA PHE A 130 6.85 8.68 6.07
C PHE A 130 7.36 10.02 5.47
N PRO A 131 7.38 11.11 6.26
CA PRO A 131 7.77 12.43 5.77
C PRO A 131 9.20 12.48 5.20
N ASP A 132 10.10 11.68 5.77
CA ASP A 132 11.49 11.54 5.34
C ASP A 132 11.70 10.51 4.22
N SER A 133 10.61 10.01 3.63
CA SER A 133 10.69 9.03 2.54
C SER A 133 11.46 9.55 1.34
N GLU A 134 12.41 8.76 0.86
CA GLU A 134 13.14 9.01 -0.38
C GLU A 134 12.28 8.77 -1.63
N LEU A 135 11.06 8.23 -1.48
CA LEU A 135 10.17 7.95 -2.61
C LEU A 135 9.44 9.21 -3.07
N VAL A 136 9.32 9.33 -4.40
CA VAL A 136 8.39 10.23 -5.10
C VAL A 136 7.41 9.39 -5.89
N ILE A 137 6.13 9.72 -5.76
CA ILE A 137 5.05 9.12 -6.55
C ILE A 137 4.51 10.21 -7.47
N THR A 138 4.74 10.04 -8.75
CA THR A 138 4.29 10.96 -9.80
C THR A 138 2.80 10.79 -10.10
N ASP A 139 2.19 11.79 -10.74
CA ASP A 139 0.75 11.80 -11.03
C ASP A 139 0.33 10.74 -12.07
N ASP A 140 1.27 10.28 -12.89
CA ASP A 140 1.11 9.16 -13.84
C ASP A 140 1.43 7.79 -13.21
N GLY A 141 1.72 7.74 -11.90
CA GLY A 141 1.85 6.49 -11.16
C GLY A 141 3.25 5.86 -11.18
N ILE A 142 4.28 6.59 -11.61
CA ILE A 142 5.68 6.15 -11.44
C ILE A 142 6.14 6.45 -10.02
N ILE A 143 6.64 5.42 -9.33
CA ILE A 143 7.33 5.54 -8.06
C ILE A 143 8.84 5.44 -8.32
N LYS A 144 9.60 6.42 -7.84
CA LYS A 144 11.06 6.46 -7.98
C LYS A 144 11.69 7.13 -6.77
N ARG A 145 13.02 7.07 -6.64
CA ARG A 145 13.74 7.88 -5.67
C ARG A 145 13.73 9.36 -6.08
N ARG A 146 13.79 10.24 -5.08
CA ARG A 146 14.08 11.67 -5.24
C ARG A 146 15.40 11.90 -5.95
#